data_AF-H8L5D7-F1
#
_entry.id   AF-H8L5D7-F1
#
_cell.length_a   1.000
_cell.length_b   1.000
_cell.length_c   1.000
_cell.angle_alpha   90.00
_cell.angle_beta   90.00
_cell.angle_gamma   90.00
#
_symmetry.space_group_name_H-M   'P 1'
#
loop_
_entity.id
_entity.type
_entity.pdbx_description
1 polymer ?
#
loop_
_entity_poly.entity_id
_entity_poly.type
_entity_poly.pdbx_seq_one_letter_code
_entity_poly.pdbx_strand_id
1 'polypeptide(L)'
;MPPGHHPNIMTSTTFASEVKPACWLHGQGHHDLITILDRSIRNHDINDHLNDARKPLLEPGHILIAIHIHISHSGKHPCAGRMKMRDYSKERSLPACPPCKRSTMQLNFDGHRLRFMDSARSYHAVSGRRLSQGFDYSIARQRLSGHGPIPEGRYWIRPSQLWTRHFYHIYEPASVWGHHRLTIHSFPGTNTYGRGGFFIHGGSTPGSAGCIDLWNQMETFVSEMQSLLKSEADCHIPLTVHYSTTSTR
;
A
#
# COMPACT_ATOMS: atom_id res chain seq x y z
N MET A 1 -46.64 0.51 49.35
CA MET A 1 -45.45 0.95 50.12
C MET A 1 -44.86 -0.28 50.81
N PRO A 2 -43.52 -0.42 50.97
CA PRO A 2 -42.48 0.57 50.68
C PRO A 2 -41.53 0.17 49.52
N PRO A 3 -40.91 1.15 48.86
CA PRO A 3 -39.78 0.95 47.94
C PRO A 3 -38.45 0.96 48.70
N GLY A 4 -37.58 -0.02 48.41
CA GLY A 4 -36.20 -0.05 48.88
C GLY A 4 -35.29 0.76 47.96
N HIS A 5 -34.68 1.79 48.52
CA HIS A 5 -33.70 2.69 47.93
C HIS A 5 -32.27 2.11 47.93
N HIS A 6 -31.44 2.72 47.05
CA HIS A 6 -29.96 2.81 47.03
C HIS A 6 -29.19 1.79 46.16
N PRO A 7 -27.98 2.14 45.65
CA PRO A 7 -27.58 3.42 45.05
C PRO A 7 -26.83 3.24 43.71
N ASN A 8 -26.67 4.36 42.99
CA ASN A 8 -25.80 4.52 41.82
C ASN A 8 -24.36 4.04 42.08
N ILE A 9 -23.83 3.21 41.18
CA ILE A 9 -22.39 3.07 40.95
C ILE A 9 -22.12 3.55 39.53
N MET A 10 -21.73 4.81 39.40
CA MET A 10 -21.08 5.31 38.18
C MET A 10 -19.65 4.80 38.17
N THR A 11 -19.37 3.79 37.35
CA THR A 11 -18.00 3.44 36.99
C THR A 11 -17.43 4.52 36.07
N SER A 12 -16.61 5.40 36.64
CA SER A 12 -15.74 6.31 35.92
C SER A 12 -14.78 5.47 35.06
N THR A 13 -14.99 5.48 33.74
CA THR A 13 -14.05 4.87 32.80
C THR A 13 -13.05 5.97 32.42
N THR A 14 -11.87 5.93 33.03
CA THR A 14 -10.74 6.77 32.63
C THR A 14 -10.23 6.27 31.28
N PHE A 15 -10.58 6.96 30.19
CA PHE A 15 -9.92 6.77 28.90
C PHE A 15 -8.52 7.38 28.99
N ALA A 16 -7.52 6.54 29.24
CA ALA A 16 -6.14 6.88 28.95
C ALA A 16 -5.99 6.95 27.42
N SER A 17 -5.82 8.15 26.88
CA SER A 17 -5.40 8.34 25.50
C SER A 17 -3.95 7.89 25.38
N GLU A 18 -3.77 6.62 25.02
CA GLU A 18 -2.46 6.08 24.66
C GLU A 18 -1.99 6.76 23.37
N VAL A 19 -1.02 7.67 23.51
CA VAL A 19 -0.37 8.33 22.37
C VAL A 19 0.45 7.27 21.64
N LYS A 20 -0.10 6.76 20.54
CA LYS A 20 0.57 5.78 19.67
C LYS A 20 1.76 6.44 18.95
N PRO A 21 2.95 5.83 18.93
CA PRO A 21 4.10 6.37 18.21
C PRO A 21 3.88 6.29 16.68
N ALA A 22 4.36 7.34 16.00
CA ALA A 22 4.28 7.55 14.57
C ALA A 22 5.03 6.47 13.76
N CYS A 23 4.34 5.38 13.43
CA CYS A 23 4.72 4.40 12.40
C CYS A 23 3.47 3.73 11.84
N TRP A 24 2.49 4.53 11.40
CA TRP A 24 1.30 4.10 10.69
C TRP A 24 0.99 5.11 9.58
N LEU A 25 1.54 4.88 8.38
CA LEU A 25 0.89 5.30 7.15
C LEU A 25 0.21 4.05 6.57
N HIS A 26 -1.09 4.06 6.82
CA HIS A 26 -2.18 3.12 6.61
C HIS A 26 -2.07 2.11 5.47
N GLY A 27 -2.43 0.86 5.82
CA GLY A 27 -2.90 -0.16 4.90
C GLY A 27 -3.57 -1.29 5.70
N GLN A 28 -4.91 -1.29 5.67
CA GLN A 28 -5.88 -2.31 6.13
C GLN A 28 -6.73 -1.97 7.37
N GLY A 29 -8.05 -1.94 7.14
CA GLY A 29 -9.05 -2.40 8.12
C GLY A 29 -10.06 -1.38 8.65
N HIS A 30 -10.98 -0.89 7.82
CA HIS A 30 -12.31 -0.47 8.29
C HIS A 30 -13.36 -0.82 7.21
N HIS A 31 -13.62 -2.12 7.07
CA HIS A 31 -14.97 -2.57 6.70
C HIS A 31 -15.77 -2.68 8.00
N ASP A 32 -17.07 -2.39 7.92
CA ASP A 32 -18.04 -2.26 9.02
C ASP A 32 -18.11 -0.86 9.63
N LEU A 33 -18.90 0.02 8.98
CA LEU A 33 -19.83 1.00 9.59
C LEU A 33 -20.46 2.00 8.59
N ILE A 34 -20.07 2.02 7.32
CA ILE A 34 -20.63 2.97 6.34
C ILE A 34 -21.75 2.31 5.52
N THR A 35 -22.91 2.13 6.16
CA THR A 35 -24.19 1.92 5.46
C THR A 35 -25.32 2.75 6.08
N ILE A 36 -25.01 3.72 6.96
CA ILE A 36 -26.02 4.53 7.68
C ILE A 36 -25.88 6.05 7.43
N LEU A 37 -25.10 6.48 6.43
CA LEU A 37 -24.98 7.91 6.07
C LEU A 37 -25.32 8.22 4.60
N ASP A 38 -26.06 7.34 3.92
CA ASP A 38 -26.47 7.51 2.52
C ASP A 38 -27.89 8.10 2.35
N ARG A 39 -28.35 8.95 3.29
CA ARG A 39 -29.68 9.59 3.17
C ARG A 39 -29.81 11.05 3.60
N SER A 40 -28.74 11.72 4.04
CA SER A 40 -28.89 13.07 4.63
C SER A 40 -28.18 14.22 3.89
N ILE A 41 -27.58 13.99 2.73
CA ILE A 41 -26.99 15.08 1.92
C ILE A 41 -27.65 15.09 0.54
N ARG A 42 -28.96 15.32 0.54
CA ARG A 42 -29.65 16.04 -0.52
C ARG A 42 -30.34 17.21 0.16
N ASN A 43 -30.16 18.40 -0.41
CA ASN A 43 -30.67 19.71 0.03
C ASN A 43 -29.73 20.47 0.98
N HIS A 44 -28.81 21.24 0.40
CA HIS A 44 -28.95 22.70 0.41
C HIS A 44 -27.94 23.34 -0.55
N ASP A 45 -28.50 24.00 -1.57
CA ASP A 45 -27.93 25.20 -2.17
C ASP A 45 -27.67 26.25 -1.07
N ILE A 46 -26.64 27.07 -1.26
CA ILE A 46 -26.68 28.54 -1.12
C ILE A 46 -25.32 29.08 -1.56
N ASN A 47 -25.34 29.68 -2.75
CA ASN A 47 -24.41 30.71 -3.18
C ASN A 47 -24.73 32.05 -2.47
N ASP A 48 -23.76 32.96 -2.53
CA ASP A 48 -23.86 34.41 -2.31
C ASP A 48 -23.70 34.95 -0.87
N HIS A 49 -22.55 35.58 -0.61
CA HIS A 49 -22.43 37.03 -0.58
C HIS A 49 -21.01 37.47 -0.17
N LEU A 50 -20.25 37.94 -1.15
CA LEU A 50 -19.13 38.85 -0.93
C LEU A 50 -19.65 40.26 -1.17
N ASN A 51 -19.64 41.13 -0.16
CA ASN A 51 -19.48 42.57 -0.32
C ASN A 51 -19.12 43.26 1.00
N ASP A 52 -17.91 43.83 0.98
CA ASP A 52 -17.50 45.18 1.41
C ASP A 52 -17.93 45.74 2.78
N ALA A 53 -16.94 46.07 3.63
CA ALA A 53 -16.83 47.37 4.28
C ALA A 53 -15.49 47.54 5.02
N ARG A 54 -14.73 48.56 4.61
CA ARG A 54 -13.60 49.15 5.34
C ARG A 54 -14.09 49.99 6.53
N LYS A 55 -13.58 49.75 7.75
CA LYS A 55 -12.80 50.71 8.60
C LYS A 55 -12.68 50.25 10.07
N PRO A 56 -11.66 50.77 10.81
CA PRO A 56 -11.10 50.13 12.00
C PRO A 56 -11.59 50.77 13.32
N LEU A 57 -11.74 49.95 14.36
CA LEU A 57 -11.73 50.35 15.77
C LEU A 57 -11.09 49.20 16.57
N LEU A 58 -9.86 49.42 17.03
CA LEU A 58 -9.15 48.56 17.98
C LEU A 58 -9.21 49.25 19.33
N GLU A 59 -10.00 48.73 20.25
CA GLU A 59 -9.92 49.00 21.69
C GLU A 59 -9.40 47.73 22.40
N PRO A 60 -8.64 47.86 23.50
CA PRO A 60 -7.76 46.81 24.00
C PRO A 60 -8.50 45.89 24.98
N GLY A 61 -8.44 44.58 24.72
CA GLY A 61 -9.08 43.62 25.60
C GLY A 61 -8.87 42.17 25.21
N HIS A 62 -7.65 41.76 24.84
CA HIS A 62 -7.34 40.33 24.71
C HIS A 62 -6.07 39.97 25.48
N ILE A 63 -6.29 39.11 26.47
CA ILE A 63 -5.30 38.41 27.27
C ILE A 63 -4.53 37.46 26.34
N LEU A 64 -3.26 37.78 26.07
CA LEU A 64 -2.33 36.84 25.45
C LEU A 64 -1.92 35.79 26.49
N ILE A 65 -2.48 34.59 26.40
CA ILE A 65 -1.97 33.43 27.13
C ILE A 65 -0.71 32.95 26.39
N ALA A 66 0.45 33.37 26.89
CA ALA A 66 1.73 32.83 26.45
C ALA A 66 1.92 31.42 27.05
N ILE A 67 1.74 30.38 26.24
CA ILE A 67 2.06 29.00 26.64
C ILE A 67 3.57 28.82 26.53
N HIS A 68 4.26 28.86 27.66
CA HIS A 68 5.68 28.55 27.76
C HIS A 68 5.86 27.02 27.83
N ILE A 69 6.26 26.39 26.72
CA ILE A 69 6.53 24.95 26.68
C ILE A 69 7.98 24.71 27.12
N HIS A 70 8.15 24.20 28.34
CA HIS A 70 9.44 23.70 28.83
C HIS A 70 9.64 22.25 28.35
N ILE A 71 10.59 22.03 27.43
CA ILE A 71 10.97 20.67 27.00
C ILE A 71 12.12 20.20 27.89
N SER A 72 11.77 19.52 28.99
CA SER A 72 12.71 18.76 29.81
C SER A 72 13.19 17.53 29.05
N HIS A 73 14.49 17.45 28.76
CA HIS A 73 15.12 16.27 28.18
C HIS A 73 15.60 15.34 29.29
N SER A 74 14.71 14.45 29.77
CA SER A 74 15.13 13.32 30.60
C SER A 74 14.27 12.10 30.28
N GLY A 75 14.85 11.10 29.62
CA GLY A 75 14.21 9.80 29.45
C GLY A 75 14.84 8.94 28.37
N LYS A 76 15.52 7.89 28.80
CA LYS A 76 16.03 6.80 27.96
C LYS A 76 14.93 6.31 27.01
N HIS A 77 15.23 6.23 25.71
CA HIS A 77 14.29 5.79 24.67
C HIS A 77 13.80 4.34 24.92
N PRO A 78 12.48 4.11 25.05
CA PRO A 78 11.92 2.76 25.23
C PRO A 78 11.75 1.98 23.91
N CYS A 79 12.35 2.41 22.81
CA CYS A 79 12.14 1.83 21.48
C CYS A 79 12.98 0.56 21.20
N ALA A 80 13.43 -0.17 22.23
CA ALA A 80 14.09 -1.47 22.08
C ALA A 80 13.10 -2.65 22.13
N GLY A 81 11.86 -2.43 21.68
CA GLY A 81 10.88 -3.50 21.49
C GLY A 81 11.21 -4.31 20.23
N ARG A 82 11.45 -5.61 20.40
CA ARG A 82 11.62 -6.60 19.32
C ARG A 82 10.45 -6.48 18.33
N MET A 83 10.66 -5.84 17.17
CA MET A 83 9.64 -5.76 16.11
C MET A 83 9.16 -7.17 15.78
N LYS A 84 7.87 -7.45 16.01
CA LYS A 84 7.23 -8.70 15.61
C LYS A 84 7.34 -8.79 14.08
N MET A 85 8.16 -9.71 13.58
CA MET A 85 8.24 -9.96 12.14
C MET A 85 6.83 -10.25 11.62
N ARG A 86 6.42 -9.56 10.56
CA ARG A 86 5.11 -9.79 9.93
C ARG A 86 5.09 -11.22 9.39
N ASP A 87 4.07 -11.97 9.76
CA ASP A 87 3.91 -13.35 9.31
C ASP A 87 3.26 -13.37 7.92
N TYR A 88 4.11 -13.53 6.91
CA TYR A 88 3.71 -13.61 5.50
C TYR A 88 3.34 -15.03 5.05
N SER A 89 3.31 -16.01 5.96
CA SER A 89 2.98 -17.40 5.61
C SER A 89 1.61 -17.52 4.93
N LYS A 90 0.66 -16.68 5.32
CA LYS A 90 -0.71 -16.63 4.79
C LYS A 90 -0.81 -16.14 3.35
N GLU A 91 0.22 -15.45 2.83
CA GLU A 91 0.26 -15.01 1.44
C GLU A 91 0.72 -16.12 0.47
N ARG A 92 1.20 -17.25 1.02
CA ARG A 92 1.57 -18.42 0.23
C ARG A 92 0.34 -19.27 -0.01
N SER A 93 -0.14 -19.28 -1.25
CA SER A 93 -1.37 -19.99 -1.58
C SER A 93 -1.37 -20.48 -3.02
N LEU A 94 -2.14 -21.54 -3.26
CA LEU A 94 -2.55 -21.90 -4.61
C LEU A 94 -3.70 -20.97 -5.04
N PRO A 95 -3.74 -20.55 -6.31
CA PRO A 95 -4.85 -19.76 -6.81
C PRO A 95 -6.15 -20.57 -6.75
N ALA A 96 -7.20 -19.97 -6.21
CA ALA A 96 -8.54 -20.58 -6.16
C ALA A 96 -9.26 -20.54 -7.51
N CYS A 97 -8.81 -19.67 -8.42
CA CYS A 97 -9.35 -19.52 -9.77
C CYS A 97 -8.48 -20.25 -10.82
N PRO A 98 -9.05 -20.65 -11.97
CA PRO A 98 -8.31 -21.33 -13.03
C PRO A 98 -7.25 -20.42 -13.69
N PRO A 99 -6.27 -20.96 -14.43
CA PRO A 99 -5.38 -20.16 -15.26
C PRO A 99 -6.12 -19.40 -16.37
N CYS A 100 -5.72 -18.16 -16.65
CA CYS A 100 -6.33 -17.35 -17.71
C CYS A 100 -6.15 -17.98 -19.10
N LYS A 101 -7.12 -17.77 -20.01
CA LYS A 101 -7.09 -18.20 -21.42
C LYS A 101 -6.75 -19.68 -21.65
N ARG A 102 -7.17 -20.57 -20.75
CA ARG A 102 -6.84 -22.01 -20.82
C ARG A 102 -5.32 -22.32 -20.74
N SER A 103 -4.54 -21.52 -20.01
CA SER A 103 -3.16 -21.80 -19.53
C SER A 103 -1.97 -21.32 -20.38
N THR A 104 -2.14 -20.54 -21.44
CA THR A 104 -0.98 -20.06 -22.25
C THR A 104 -0.37 -18.76 -21.72
N MET A 105 -1.17 -17.91 -21.07
CA MET A 105 -0.69 -16.60 -20.61
C MET A 105 0.15 -16.75 -19.35
N GLN A 106 1.40 -16.30 -19.42
CA GLN A 106 2.34 -16.31 -18.29
C GLN A 106 3.18 -15.04 -18.31
N LEU A 107 3.61 -14.60 -17.13
CA LEU A 107 4.55 -13.53 -16.96
C LEU A 107 5.94 -14.06 -16.59
N ASN A 108 6.97 -13.42 -17.13
CA ASN A 108 8.35 -13.61 -16.73
C ASN A 108 8.99 -12.27 -16.38
N PHE A 109 9.65 -12.21 -15.23
CA PHE A 109 10.45 -11.07 -14.79
C PHE A 109 11.91 -11.46 -14.64
N ASP A 110 12.78 -10.79 -15.39
CA ASP A 110 14.21 -11.11 -15.48
C ASP A 110 15.13 -10.14 -14.70
N GLY A 111 14.55 -9.20 -13.96
CA GLY A 111 15.29 -8.11 -13.29
C GLY A 111 15.41 -6.83 -14.11
N HIS A 112 15.12 -6.88 -15.40
CA HIS A 112 15.14 -5.70 -16.28
C HIS A 112 13.81 -5.51 -17.00
N ARG A 113 13.08 -6.60 -17.23
CA ARG A 113 11.85 -6.60 -18.02
C ARG A 113 10.83 -7.56 -17.46
N LEU A 114 9.58 -7.12 -17.46
CA LEU A 114 8.40 -7.97 -17.29
C LEU A 114 7.85 -8.30 -18.68
N ARG A 115 7.56 -9.57 -18.96
CA ARG A 115 7.16 -10.04 -20.30
C ARG A 115 5.94 -10.94 -20.23
N PHE A 116 5.05 -10.80 -21.20
CA PHE A 116 4.05 -11.84 -21.48
C PHE A 116 4.70 -12.90 -22.38
N MET A 117 4.75 -14.15 -21.93
CA MET A 117 5.46 -15.22 -22.66
C MET A 117 4.73 -15.68 -23.92
N ASP A 118 3.43 -15.46 -24.01
CA ASP A 118 2.59 -15.79 -25.17
C ASP A 118 2.46 -14.63 -26.17
N SER A 119 3.19 -13.53 -25.97
CA SER A 119 3.18 -12.38 -26.88
C SER A 119 4.53 -11.67 -26.96
N ALA A 120 4.67 -10.71 -27.87
CA ALA A 120 5.88 -9.89 -27.98
C ALA A 120 5.95 -8.75 -26.94
N ARG A 121 4.99 -8.67 -26.00
CA ARG A 121 4.89 -7.55 -25.04
C ARG A 121 5.93 -7.64 -23.95
N SER A 122 6.64 -6.53 -23.75
CA SER A 122 7.71 -6.44 -22.75
C SER A 122 7.84 -5.03 -22.21
N TYR A 123 7.88 -4.93 -20.90
CA TYR A 123 7.92 -3.66 -20.17
C TYR A 123 9.23 -3.54 -19.42
N HIS A 124 9.81 -2.34 -19.38
CA HIS A 124 10.94 -2.08 -18.48
C HIS A 124 10.46 -2.24 -17.04
N ALA A 125 11.20 -2.99 -16.25
CA ALA A 125 10.81 -3.36 -14.90
C ALA A 125 12.04 -3.52 -14.01
N VAL A 126 11.96 -3.10 -12.76
CA VAL A 126 13.04 -3.27 -11.78
C VAL A 126 12.49 -3.72 -10.44
N SER A 127 13.36 -4.23 -9.57
CA SER A 127 12.99 -4.59 -8.21
C SER A 127 14.10 -4.29 -7.22
N GLY A 128 13.73 -3.99 -5.98
CA GLY A 128 14.67 -3.65 -4.93
C GLY A 128 15.09 -2.18 -4.99
N ARG A 129 15.76 -1.72 -3.94
CA ARG A 129 16.26 -0.35 -3.87
C ARG A 129 17.54 -0.23 -4.68
N ARG A 130 17.58 0.76 -5.57
CA ARG A 130 18.73 1.09 -6.40
C ARG A 130 19.95 1.42 -5.53
N LEU A 131 21.09 0.83 -5.87
CA LEU A 131 22.43 1.12 -5.34
C LEU A 131 23.18 2.07 -6.28
N SER A 132 24.38 2.50 -5.89
CA SER A 132 25.23 3.33 -6.75
C SER A 132 25.57 2.63 -8.08
N GLN A 133 25.84 1.32 -8.04
CA GLN A 133 26.13 0.52 -9.24
C GLN A 133 24.88 0.00 -9.98
N GLY A 134 23.67 0.37 -9.58
CA GLY A 134 22.42 -0.11 -10.17
C GLY A 134 21.62 -1.03 -9.25
N PHE A 135 20.96 -2.04 -9.79
CA PHE A 135 20.17 -3.00 -9.01
C PHE A 135 20.99 -4.28 -8.75
N ASP A 136 20.88 -4.81 -7.53
CA ASP A 136 21.56 -6.03 -7.11
C ASP A 136 20.53 -7.15 -6.93
N TYR A 137 20.68 -8.20 -7.73
CA TYR A 137 19.78 -9.35 -7.78
C TYR A 137 20.35 -10.60 -7.10
N SER A 138 21.47 -10.47 -6.39
CA SER A 138 22.09 -11.57 -5.66
C SER A 138 21.14 -12.16 -4.61
N ILE A 139 21.32 -13.45 -4.33
CA ILE A 139 20.59 -14.15 -3.26
C ILE A 139 20.75 -13.45 -1.91
N ALA A 140 21.94 -12.90 -1.63
CA ALA A 140 22.19 -12.13 -0.42
C ALA A 140 21.27 -10.88 -0.36
N ARG A 141 21.14 -10.16 -1.48
CA ARG A 141 20.26 -8.99 -1.57
C ARG A 141 18.79 -9.37 -1.47
N GLN A 142 18.36 -10.47 -2.09
CA GLN A 142 16.97 -10.97 -2.03
C GLN A 142 16.51 -11.28 -0.59
N ARG A 143 17.42 -11.55 0.35
CA ARG A 143 17.10 -11.78 1.77
C ARG A 143 16.81 -10.50 2.55
N LEU A 144 17.22 -9.33 2.06
CA LEU A 144 17.13 -8.08 2.81
C LEU A 144 15.71 -7.50 2.76
N SER A 145 15.00 -7.58 3.88
CA SER A 145 13.69 -6.93 4.03
C SER A 145 13.80 -5.40 3.85
N GLY A 146 12.81 -4.80 3.18
CA GLY A 146 12.76 -3.35 2.92
C GLY A 146 13.71 -2.82 1.85
N HIS A 147 14.64 -3.65 1.35
CA HIS A 147 15.74 -3.20 0.47
C HIS A 147 15.93 -4.09 -0.75
N GLY A 148 15.79 -5.40 -0.58
CA GLY A 148 16.08 -6.37 -1.61
C GLY A 148 15.04 -6.43 -2.72
N PRO A 149 15.42 -6.92 -3.91
CA PRO A 149 14.47 -7.23 -4.96
C PRO A 149 13.51 -8.35 -4.54
N ILE A 150 12.41 -8.55 -5.27
CA ILE A 150 11.55 -9.71 -5.08
C ILE A 150 12.39 -10.99 -5.14
N PRO A 151 12.25 -11.94 -4.19
CA PRO A 151 13.00 -13.20 -4.27
C PRO A 151 12.67 -13.98 -5.55
N GLU A 152 13.64 -14.69 -6.11
CA GLU A 152 13.39 -15.58 -7.24
C GLU A 152 12.42 -16.69 -6.88
N GLY A 153 11.64 -17.13 -7.87
CA GLY A 153 10.72 -18.25 -7.70
C GLY A 153 9.42 -18.09 -8.46
N ARG A 154 8.42 -18.87 -8.02
CA ARG A 154 7.13 -18.98 -8.68
C ARG A 154 6.08 -18.18 -7.92
N TYR A 155 5.38 -17.34 -8.65
CA TYR A 155 4.34 -16.46 -8.15
C TYR A 155 3.13 -16.53 -9.07
N TRP A 156 2.06 -15.85 -8.69
CA TRP A 156 0.92 -15.62 -9.55
C TRP A 156 0.25 -14.30 -9.21
N ILE A 157 -0.47 -13.75 -10.18
CA ILE A 157 -1.31 -12.56 -10.04
C ILE A 157 -2.75 -12.94 -10.41
N ARG A 158 -3.73 -12.23 -9.84
CA ARG A 158 -5.14 -12.34 -10.25
C ARG A 158 -5.59 -11.00 -10.80
N PRO A 159 -5.91 -10.87 -12.10
CA PRO A 159 -6.31 -9.61 -12.71
C PRO A 159 -7.47 -8.90 -11.99
N SER A 160 -8.42 -9.65 -11.39
CA SER A 160 -9.49 -9.06 -10.58
C SER A 160 -9.03 -8.39 -9.27
N GLN A 161 -7.77 -8.60 -8.85
CA GLN A 161 -7.14 -7.89 -7.72
C GLN A 161 -6.35 -6.64 -8.18
N LEU A 162 -6.51 -6.23 -9.43
CA LEU A 162 -6.02 -4.93 -9.89
C LEU A 162 -6.75 -3.85 -9.10
N TRP A 163 -5.97 -3.10 -8.33
CA TRP A 163 -6.46 -1.89 -7.71
C TRP A 163 -6.13 -0.70 -8.62
N THR A 164 -7.11 0.18 -8.80
CA THR A 164 -6.98 1.43 -9.54
C THR A 164 -7.29 2.58 -8.60
N ARG A 165 -6.40 3.58 -8.58
CA ARG A 165 -6.59 4.80 -7.79
C ARG A 165 -7.75 5.60 -8.38
N HIS A 166 -8.85 5.69 -7.64
CA HIS A 166 -9.90 6.65 -7.93
C HIS A 166 -9.54 8.04 -7.35
N PHE A 167 -10.06 9.09 -7.98
CA PHE A 167 -9.71 10.50 -7.76
C PHE A 167 -9.93 11.04 -6.34
N TYR A 168 -10.64 10.32 -5.46
CA TYR A 168 -10.80 10.67 -4.05
C TYR A 168 -9.82 9.97 -3.09
N HIS A 169 -8.91 9.11 -3.57
CA HIS A 169 -7.87 8.50 -2.74
C HIS A 169 -6.66 9.44 -2.59
N ILE A 170 -6.83 10.48 -1.76
CA ILE A 170 -5.89 11.60 -1.57
C ILE A 170 -4.62 11.22 -0.77
N TYR A 171 -4.60 10.05 -0.12
CA TYR A 171 -3.58 9.70 0.88
C TYR A 171 -2.42 8.82 0.38
N GLU A 172 -2.52 8.20 -0.80
CA GLU A 172 -1.39 7.49 -1.42
C GLU A 172 -0.86 8.33 -2.60
N PRO A 173 0.39 8.83 -2.54
CA PRO A 173 0.93 9.65 -3.61
C PRO A 173 1.17 8.79 -4.86
N ALA A 174 0.56 9.17 -5.98
CA ALA A 174 0.73 8.50 -7.28
C ALA A 174 2.20 8.43 -7.74
N SER A 175 3.07 9.30 -7.20
CA SER A 175 4.51 9.25 -7.45
C SER A 175 5.17 7.97 -6.93
N VAL A 176 4.62 7.28 -5.93
CA VAL A 176 5.25 6.09 -5.32
C VAL A 176 4.65 4.78 -5.82
N TRP A 177 3.35 4.78 -6.16
CA TRP A 177 2.62 3.57 -6.53
C TRP A 177 2.01 3.61 -7.94
N GLY A 178 2.02 4.76 -8.60
CA GLY A 178 1.25 4.99 -9.83
C GLY A 178 -0.26 5.04 -9.57
N HIS A 179 -1.06 4.86 -10.64
CA HIS A 179 -2.52 4.74 -10.52
C HIS A 179 -2.99 3.30 -10.38
N HIS A 180 -2.09 2.32 -10.49
CA HIS A 180 -2.44 0.91 -10.45
C HIS A 180 -1.47 0.11 -9.58
N ARG A 181 -2.01 -0.84 -8.81
CA ARG A 181 -1.21 -1.90 -8.18
C ARG A 181 -1.88 -3.25 -8.38
N LEU A 182 -1.08 -4.28 -8.54
CA LEU A 182 -1.55 -5.65 -8.68
C LEU A 182 -0.82 -6.54 -7.68
N THR A 183 -1.57 -7.26 -6.85
CA THR A 183 -1.00 -8.11 -5.80
C THR A 183 -0.29 -9.32 -6.41
N ILE A 184 0.91 -9.62 -5.94
CA ILE A 184 1.67 -10.82 -6.28
C ILE A 184 1.57 -11.81 -5.13
N HIS A 185 1.08 -13.01 -5.43
CA HIS A 185 0.98 -14.12 -4.48
C HIS A 185 2.12 -15.12 -4.72
N SER A 186 2.64 -15.68 -3.63
CA SER A 186 3.68 -16.70 -3.71
C SER A 186 3.05 -18.08 -3.85
N PHE A 187 3.50 -18.88 -4.82
CA PHE A 187 3.14 -20.30 -4.81
C PHE A 187 3.74 -20.99 -3.57
N PRO A 188 3.10 -22.07 -3.06
CA PRO A 188 3.75 -22.95 -2.10
C PRO A 188 5.08 -23.46 -2.65
N GLY A 189 6.14 -23.41 -1.82
CA GLY A 189 7.49 -23.78 -2.21
C GLY A 189 8.39 -22.62 -2.66
N THR A 190 7.83 -21.44 -2.95
CA THR A 190 8.65 -20.25 -3.23
C THR A 190 9.31 -19.73 -1.96
N ASN A 191 10.65 -19.69 -1.96
CA ASN A 191 11.41 -19.22 -0.81
C ASN A 191 11.49 -17.69 -0.79
N THR A 192 10.55 -17.08 -0.06
CA THR A 192 10.53 -15.62 0.09
C THR A 192 11.44 -15.09 1.20
N TYR A 193 12.22 -15.94 1.88
CA TYR A 193 13.06 -15.57 3.02
C TYR A 193 12.30 -14.83 4.15
N GLY A 194 11.03 -15.19 4.36
CA GLY A 194 10.16 -14.55 5.35
C GLY A 194 9.64 -13.16 4.93
N ARG A 195 9.73 -12.82 3.65
CA ARG A 195 9.19 -11.59 3.06
C ARG A 195 7.85 -11.84 2.35
N GLY A 196 7.12 -10.76 2.10
CA GLY A 196 5.83 -10.75 1.41
C GLY A 196 5.34 -9.31 1.17
N GLY A 197 4.06 -9.15 0.85
CA GLY A 197 3.46 -7.88 0.48
C GLY A 197 3.96 -7.35 -0.87
N PHE A 198 4.12 -8.24 -1.83
CA PHE A 198 4.67 -7.92 -3.15
C PHE A 198 3.58 -7.45 -4.13
N PHE A 199 3.94 -6.48 -4.97
CA PHE A 199 3.04 -5.93 -5.98
C PHE A 199 3.75 -5.76 -7.32
N ILE A 200 2.98 -5.71 -8.40
CA ILE A 200 3.36 -5.02 -9.63
C ILE A 200 2.76 -3.61 -9.53
N HIS A 201 3.58 -2.57 -9.69
CA HIS A 201 3.12 -1.18 -9.62
C HIS A 201 3.93 -0.30 -10.56
N GLY A 202 3.54 0.98 -10.65
CA GLY A 202 4.33 2.02 -11.29
C GLY A 202 4.80 3.07 -10.29
N GLY A 203 5.22 4.22 -10.80
CA GLY A 203 5.64 5.34 -9.98
C GLY A 203 6.49 6.31 -10.79
N SER A 204 6.96 7.37 -10.13
CA SER A 204 7.83 8.38 -10.75
C SER A 204 9.31 8.04 -10.63
N THR A 205 9.69 7.06 -9.82
CA THR A 205 11.10 6.70 -9.57
C THR A 205 11.30 5.20 -9.62
N PRO A 206 12.28 4.68 -10.38
CA PRO A 206 12.50 3.25 -10.51
C PRO A 206 13.05 2.63 -9.22
N GLY A 207 12.41 1.55 -8.78
CA GLY A 207 12.84 0.70 -7.68
C GLY A 207 11.80 0.59 -6.57
N SER A 208 11.96 -0.42 -5.73
CA SER A 208 10.97 -0.75 -4.70
C SER A 208 11.59 -1.47 -3.51
N ALA A 209 10.82 -1.79 -2.48
CA ALA A 209 11.26 -2.63 -1.36
C ALA A 209 11.08 -4.14 -1.60
N GLY A 210 10.98 -4.56 -2.87
CA GLY A 210 10.75 -5.95 -3.27
C GLY A 210 9.53 -6.18 -4.17
N CYS A 211 8.93 -5.12 -4.70
CA CYS A 211 7.89 -5.19 -5.72
C CYS A 211 8.51 -5.20 -7.13
N ILE A 212 7.72 -5.53 -8.15
CA ILE A 212 8.09 -5.33 -9.55
C ILE A 212 7.59 -3.94 -9.96
N ASP A 213 8.51 -3.01 -10.15
CA ASP A 213 8.20 -1.63 -10.50
C ASP A 213 8.37 -1.41 -12.00
N LEU A 214 7.25 -1.11 -12.68
CA LEU A 214 7.17 -0.80 -14.10
C LEU A 214 7.40 0.68 -14.41
N TRP A 215 7.69 1.49 -13.38
CA TRP A 215 7.90 2.91 -13.48
C TRP A 215 6.74 3.61 -14.21
N ASN A 216 6.99 4.15 -15.40
CA ASN A 216 5.99 4.82 -16.23
C ASN A 216 5.22 3.88 -17.18
N GLN A 217 5.48 2.57 -17.17
CA GLN A 217 4.85 1.60 -18.07
C GLN A 217 3.67 0.85 -17.45
N MET A 218 3.30 1.16 -16.20
CA MET A 218 2.21 0.48 -15.50
C MET A 218 0.86 0.63 -16.22
N GLU A 219 0.57 1.83 -16.74
CA GLU A 219 -0.67 2.10 -17.49
C GLU A 219 -0.76 1.25 -18.77
N THR A 220 0.34 1.21 -19.54
CA THR A 220 0.43 0.40 -20.76
C THR A 220 0.29 -1.08 -20.44
N PHE A 221 0.97 -1.56 -19.40
CA PHE A 221 0.84 -2.94 -18.93
C PHE A 221 -0.60 -3.31 -18.59
N VAL A 222 -1.30 -2.47 -17.83
CA VAL A 222 -2.70 -2.72 -17.42
C VAL A 222 -3.62 -2.75 -18.64
N SER A 223 -3.51 -1.76 -19.52
CA SER A 223 -4.33 -1.66 -20.73
C SER A 223 -4.15 -2.89 -21.62
N GLU A 224 -2.91 -3.32 -21.85
CA GLU A 224 -2.62 -4.50 -22.67
C GLU A 224 -3.02 -5.81 -21.99
N MET A 225 -2.83 -5.94 -20.67
CA MET A 225 -3.30 -7.09 -19.90
C MET A 225 -4.83 -7.23 -20.01
N GLN A 226 -5.58 -6.14 -19.82
CA GLN A 226 -7.04 -6.14 -19.93
C GLN A 226 -7.49 -6.44 -21.36
N SER A 227 -6.84 -5.83 -22.36
CA SER A 227 -7.09 -6.10 -23.78
C SER A 227 -6.85 -7.57 -24.14
N LEU A 228 -5.81 -8.18 -23.55
CA LEU A 228 -5.57 -9.60 -23.72
C LEU A 228 -6.69 -10.43 -23.08
N LEU A 229 -7.13 -10.11 -21.86
CA LEU A 229 -8.09 -10.93 -21.11
C LEU A 229 -9.54 -10.81 -21.60
N LYS A 230 -9.91 -9.77 -22.36
CA LYS A 230 -11.22 -9.62 -23.05
C LYS A 230 -12.46 -10.07 -22.24
N SER A 231 -12.49 -9.84 -20.92
CA SER A 231 -13.53 -10.19 -19.91
C SER A 231 -13.22 -11.36 -18.95
N GLU A 232 -12.15 -12.13 -19.13
CA GLU A 232 -11.71 -13.14 -18.16
C GLU A 232 -10.92 -12.48 -17.00
N ALA A 233 -11.62 -11.80 -16.08
CA ALA A 233 -10.97 -11.21 -14.91
C ALA A 233 -10.79 -12.20 -13.75
N ASP A 234 -11.61 -13.25 -13.69
CA ASP A 234 -11.57 -14.24 -12.60
C ASP A 234 -10.74 -15.49 -12.93
N CYS A 235 -9.46 -15.24 -13.17
CA CYS A 235 -8.46 -16.25 -13.44
C CYS A 235 -7.12 -15.82 -12.85
N HIS A 236 -6.12 -16.68 -12.84
CA HIS A 236 -4.76 -16.31 -12.45
C HIS A 236 -3.79 -16.37 -13.62
N ILE A 237 -2.77 -15.51 -13.57
CA ILE A 237 -1.65 -15.53 -14.49
C ILE A 237 -0.42 -15.97 -13.69
N PRO A 238 0.23 -17.09 -14.04
CA PRO A 238 1.51 -17.47 -13.45
C PRO A 238 2.58 -16.41 -13.72
N LEU A 239 3.40 -16.12 -12.72
CA LEU A 239 4.54 -15.21 -12.79
C LEU A 239 5.79 -15.95 -12.36
N THR A 240 6.81 -15.97 -13.20
CA THR A 240 8.13 -16.50 -12.85
C THR A 240 9.11 -15.34 -12.66
N VAL A 241 9.77 -15.28 -11.51
CA VAL A 241 10.89 -14.38 -11.25
C VAL A 241 12.17 -15.19 -11.37
N HIS A 242 13.04 -14.80 -12.28
CA HIS A 242 14.34 -15.45 -12.48
C HIS A 242 15.33 -14.43 -13.02
N TYR A 243 16.33 -14.09 -12.23
CA TYR A 243 17.38 -13.15 -12.62
C TYR A 243 18.42 -13.87 -13.45
N SER A 244 18.63 -13.42 -14.69
CA SER A 244 19.75 -13.94 -15.46
C SER A 244 21.05 -13.57 -14.73
N THR A 245 21.90 -14.57 -14.47
CA THR A 245 23.30 -14.33 -14.14
C THR A 245 23.97 -13.81 -15.41
N THR A 246 23.70 -12.57 -15.79
CA THR A 246 24.44 -11.94 -16.86
C THR A 246 25.83 -11.70 -16.31
N SER A 247 26.73 -12.66 -16.59
CA SER A 247 28.17 -12.44 -16.49
C SER A 247 28.43 -11.17 -17.28
N THR A 248 28.84 -10.11 -16.58
CA THR A 248 29.54 -8.98 -17.19
C THR A 248 30.63 -9.58 -18.06
N ARG A 249 30.44 -9.51 -19.38
CA ARG A 249 31.53 -9.59 -20.35
C ARG A 249 31.99 -8.18 -20.63
#